data_AF-A0A1B8J6H2-F1
#
_entry.id   AF-A0A1B8J6H2-F1
#
_cell.length_a   1.000
_cell.length_b   1.000
_cell.length_c   1.000
_cell.angle_alpha   90.00
_cell.angle_beta   90.00
_cell.angle_gamma   90.00
#
_symmetry.space_group_name_H-M   'P 1'
#
loop_
_entity.id
_entity.type
_entity.pdbx_description
1 polymer ?
#
loop_
_entity_poly.entity_id
_entity_poly.type
_entity_poly.pdbx_seq_one_letter_code
_entity_poly.pdbx_strand_id
1 'polypeptide(L)'
;MKVVERINEILKHKNITKKELARRLIALDMRAHKTGEVPTESSIYAYLNGNIDIKADMLPFIAEALGVCEQELFVDESKSEKIIKKLYAQDYSYNKYKNIIDLLEYVSPKTIETLEKTLSQHKLKTQAFNEMISKMLV
;
A
#
# COMPACT_ATOMS: atom_id res chain seq x y z
N MET A 1 10.47 2.25 14.77
CA MET A 1 10.99 1.43 13.67
C MET A 1 11.85 2.29 12.75
N LYS A 2 13.08 1.84 12.45
CA LYS A 2 13.93 2.43 11.41
C LYS A 2 13.43 1.97 10.03
N VAL A 3 13.63 2.78 8.99
CA VAL A 3 13.21 2.44 7.61
C VAL A 3 13.79 1.09 7.14
N VAL A 4 15.04 0.78 7.52
CA VAL A 4 15.66 -0.52 7.21
C VAL A 4 14.95 -1.72 7.83
N GLU A 5 14.39 -1.56 9.04
CA GLU A 5 13.62 -2.62 9.71
C GLU A 5 12.33 -2.86 8.91
N ARG A 6 11.64 -1.78 8.50
CA ARG A 6 10.43 -1.86 7.68
C ARG A 6 10.68 -2.50 6.32
N ILE A 7 11.77 -2.13 5.64
CA ILE A 7 12.18 -2.77 4.38
C ILE A 7 12.37 -4.28 4.59
N ASN A 8 13.03 -4.68 5.68
CA ASN A 8 13.25 -6.09 5.99
C ASN A 8 11.96 -6.86 6.31
N GLU A 9 10.94 -6.22 6.90
CA GLU A 9 9.62 -6.80 7.06
C GLU A 9 8.94 -7.01 5.70
N ILE A 10 8.89 -5.98 4.84
CA ILE A 10 8.29 -6.07 3.51
C ILE A 10 8.94 -7.21 2.69
N LEU A 11 10.27 -7.34 2.78
CA LEU A 11 11.01 -8.45 2.16
C LEU A 11 10.51 -9.82 2.63
N LYS A 12 10.30 -10.00 3.95
CA LYS A 12 9.76 -11.24 4.51
C LYS A 12 8.34 -11.51 4.02
N HIS A 13 7.45 -10.51 4.08
CA HIS A 13 6.05 -10.66 3.63
C HIS A 13 5.95 -11.01 2.14
N LYS A 14 6.80 -10.42 1.30
CA LYS A 14 6.82 -10.68 -0.16
C LYS A 14 7.67 -11.88 -0.56
N ASN A 15 8.29 -12.58 0.39
CA ASN A 15 9.25 -13.67 0.14
C ASN A 15 10.38 -13.27 -0.82
N ILE A 16 10.87 -12.03 -0.71
CA ILE A 16 11.97 -11.48 -1.51
C ILE A 16 13.25 -11.55 -0.67
N THR A 17 14.31 -12.09 -1.24
CA THR A 17 15.62 -12.11 -0.56
C THR A 17 16.33 -10.76 -0.68
N LYS A 18 17.20 -10.41 0.27
CA LYS A 18 18.05 -9.21 0.16
C LYS A 18 18.90 -9.20 -1.12
N LYS A 19 19.34 -10.38 -1.55
CA LYS A 19 20.06 -10.60 -2.81
C LYS A 19 19.24 -10.19 -4.03
N GLU A 20 18.00 -10.64 -4.05
CA GLU A 20 17.06 -10.31 -5.10
C GLU A 20 16.77 -8.80 -5.12
N LEU A 21 16.52 -8.18 -3.96
CA LEU A 21 16.35 -6.74 -3.88
C LEU A 21 17.58 -5.98 -4.40
N ALA A 22 18.79 -6.40 -4.03
CA ALA A 22 20.02 -5.76 -4.50
C ALA A 22 20.16 -5.82 -6.03
N ARG A 23 19.84 -6.96 -6.65
CA ARG A 23 19.83 -7.09 -8.11
C ARG A 23 18.82 -6.17 -8.77
N ARG A 24 17.63 -6.03 -8.20
CA ARG A 24 16.60 -5.11 -8.72
C ARG A 24 17.05 -3.65 -8.65
N LEU A 25 17.66 -3.24 -7.54
CA LEU A 25 18.20 -1.88 -7.38
C LEU A 25 19.31 -1.57 -8.39
N ILE A 26 20.19 -2.53 -8.66
CA ILE A 26 21.22 -2.42 -9.69
C ILE A 26 20.58 -2.32 -11.08
N ALA A 27 19.55 -3.12 -11.36
CA ALA A 27 18.83 -3.09 -12.64
C ALA A 27 18.08 -1.77 -12.88
N LEU A 28 17.66 -1.09 -11.81
CA LEU A 28 17.06 0.24 -11.87
C LEU A 28 18.08 1.38 -12.04
N ASP A 29 19.37 1.06 -12.18
CA ASP A 29 20.45 2.05 -12.23
C ASP A 29 20.40 3.02 -11.04
N MET A 30 20.06 2.51 -9.84
CA MET A 30 20.00 3.33 -8.62
C MET A 30 21.41 3.84 -8.32
N ARG A 31 21.62 5.15 -8.43
CA ARG A 31 22.92 5.80 -8.21
C ARG A 31 23.03 6.37 -6.81
N ALA A 32 24.16 6.17 -6.15
CA ALA A 32 24.42 6.80 -4.87
C ALA A 32 24.79 8.28 -5.05
N HIS A 33 24.13 9.19 -4.31
CA HIS A 33 24.38 10.63 -4.35
C HIS A 33 25.86 11.04 -4.28
N LYS A 34 26.69 10.34 -3.48
CA LYS A 34 28.09 10.73 -3.26
C LYS A 34 29.00 10.43 -4.44
N THR A 35 28.75 9.36 -5.17
CA THR A 35 29.64 8.88 -6.24
C THR A 35 29.02 9.02 -7.63
N GLY A 36 27.69 9.12 -7.73
CA GLY A 36 26.97 9.05 -9.01
C GLY A 36 27.02 7.65 -9.65
N GLU A 37 27.60 6.68 -8.95
CA GLU A 37 27.77 5.30 -9.39
C GLU A 37 26.68 4.40 -8.82
N VAL A 38 26.41 3.31 -9.51
CA VAL A 38 25.53 2.24 -9.02
C VAL A 38 26.24 1.51 -7.87
N PRO A 39 25.65 1.44 -6.66
CA PRO A 39 26.25 0.73 -5.54
C PRO A 39 26.49 -0.75 -5.87
N THR A 40 27.63 -1.27 -5.41
CA THR A 40 27.90 -2.71 -5.47
C THR A 40 26.93 -3.48 -4.58
N GLU A 41 26.76 -4.78 -4.84
CA GLU A 41 25.90 -5.65 -4.03
C GLU A 41 26.29 -5.60 -2.54
N SER A 42 27.59 -5.56 -2.22
CA SER A 42 28.10 -5.42 -0.85
C SER A 42 27.69 -4.12 -0.18
N SER A 43 27.71 -3.00 -0.91
CA SER A 43 27.25 -1.70 -0.42
C SER A 43 25.74 -1.73 -0.15
N ILE A 44 24.96 -2.36 -1.04
CA ILE A 44 23.53 -2.57 -0.84
C ILE A 44 23.25 -3.40 0.43
N TYR A 45 23.99 -4.48 0.66
CA TYR A 45 23.86 -5.26 1.91
C TYR A 45 24.18 -4.43 3.15
N ALA A 46 25.20 -3.55 3.10
CA ALA A 46 25.53 -2.71 4.23
C ALA A 46 24.35 -1.77 4.61
N TYR A 47 23.63 -1.24 3.62
CA TYR A 47 22.38 -0.51 3.84
C TYR A 47 21.27 -1.41 4.42
N LEU A 48 21.00 -2.56 3.80
CA LEU A 48 19.91 -3.47 4.19
C LEU A 48 20.14 -4.16 5.55
N ASN A 49 21.38 -4.21 6.01
CA ASN A 49 21.75 -4.71 7.33
C ASN A 49 21.77 -3.59 8.40
N GLY A 50 21.61 -2.33 8.00
CA GLY A 50 21.61 -1.19 8.91
C GLY A 50 23.01 -0.76 9.37
N ASN A 51 24.07 -1.23 8.70
CA ASN A 51 25.45 -0.82 8.98
C ASN A 51 25.72 0.59 8.45
N ILE A 52 24.98 1.01 7.43
CA ILE A 52 25.03 2.34 6.82
C ILE A 52 23.59 2.86 6.70
N ASP A 53 23.38 4.14 7.03
CA ASP A 53 22.07 4.77 6.85
C ASP A 53 21.67 4.85 5.38
N ILE A 54 20.43 4.42 5.10
CA ILE A 54 19.79 4.59 3.80
C ILE A 54 19.57 6.08 3.54
N LYS A 55 19.99 6.56 2.38
CA LYS A 55 19.81 7.95 1.96
C LYS A 55 18.42 8.15 1.34
N ALA A 56 17.84 9.34 1.52
CA ALA A 56 16.46 9.62 1.12
C ALA A 56 16.22 9.44 -0.39
N ASP A 57 17.20 9.78 -1.21
CA ASP A 57 17.21 9.60 -2.67
C ASP A 57 17.17 8.13 -3.11
N MET A 58 17.53 7.19 -2.24
CA MET A 58 17.44 5.75 -2.52
C MET A 58 16.03 5.19 -2.31
N LEU A 59 15.19 5.88 -1.55
CA LEU A 59 13.88 5.37 -1.14
C LEU A 59 12.91 5.16 -2.30
N PRO A 60 12.83 6.05 -3.32
CA PRO A 60 11.98 5.80 -4.49
C PRO A 60 12.35 4.50 -5.21
N PHE A 61 13.65 4.25 -5.41
CA PHE A 61 14.15 3.03 -6.06
C PHE A 61 13.87 1.78 -5.24
N ILE A 62 14.01 1.87 -3.92
CA ILE A 62 13.67 0.76 -3.00
C ILE A 62 12.17 0.46 -3.06
N ALA A 63 11.32 1.47 -3.04
CA ALA A 63 9.87 1.31 -3.15
C ALA A 63 9.48 0.67 -4.49
N GLU A 64 10.06 1.15 -5.59
CA GLU A 64 9.86 0.60 -6.93
C GLU A 64 10.31 -0.87 -7.03
N ALA A 65 11.53 -1.19 -6.56
CA ALA A 65 12.06 -2.56 -6.59
C ALA A 65 11.23 -3.55 -5.75
N LEU A 66 10.59 -3.06 -4.69
CA LEU A 66 9.67 -3.82 -3.85
C LEU A 66 8.22 -3.84 -4.36
N GLY A 67 7.88 -2.99 -5.34
CA GLY A 67 6.52 -2.83 -5.85
C GLY A 67 5.56 -2.36 -4.74
N VAL A 68 5.93 -1.32 -4.02
CA VAL A 68 5.12 -0.69 -2.95
C VAL A 68 5.14 0.83 -3.12
N CYS A 69 4.22 1.54 -2.47
CA CYS A 69 4.31 2.99 -2.38
C CYS A 69 5.43 3.38 -1.41
N GLU A 70 6.17 4.47 -1.68
CA GLU A 70 7.29 4.91 -0.83
C GLU A 70 6.86 5.17 0.62
N GLN A 71 5.62 5.63 0.81
CA GLN A 71 5.03 5.86 2.13
C GLN A 71 5.01 4.58 2.98
N GLU A 72 4.86 3.41 2.38
CA GLU A 72 4.83 2.12 3.08
C GLU A 72 6.16 1.79 3.76
N LEU A 73 7.26 2.42 3.34
CA LEU A 73 8.58 2.29 3.98
C LEU A 73 8.64 3.00 5.35
N PHE A 74 7.71 3.90 5.62
CA PHE A 74 7.63 4.71 6.84
C PHE A 74 6.42 4.39 7.72
N VAL A 75 5.46 3.64 7.18
CA VAL A 75 4.23 3.30 7.86
C VAL A 75 4.43 2.04 8.68
N ASP A 76 4.24 2.20 9.98
CA ASP A 76 4.05 1.12 10.94
C ASP A 76 2.59 0.63 10.82
N GLU A 77 2.29 -0.66 10.93
CA GLU A 77 0.91 -1.18 10.79
C GLU A 77 -0.09 -0.43 11.70
N SER A 78 0.38 -0.06 12.90
CA SER A 78 -0.35 0.77 13.88
C SER A 78 -0.58 2.24 13.46
N LYS A 79 0.23 2.77 12.54
CA LYS A 79 0.14 4.13 11.99
C LYS A 79 -0.63 4.18 10.67
N SER A 80 -0.66 3.11 9.87
CA SER A 80 -1.55 2.99 8.70
C SER A 80 -2.99 3.19 9.12
N GLU A 81 -3.39 2.58 10.24
CA GLU A 81 -4.70 2.82 10.84
C GLU A 81 -4.96 4.30 11.15
N LYS A 82 -3.95 5.07 11.57
CA LYS A 82 -4.10 6.50 11.87
C LYS A 82 -4.24 7.34 10.61
N ILE A 83 -3.53 7.00 9.53
CA ILE A 83 -3.65 7.70 8.24
C ILE A 83 -4.99 7.38 7.58
N ILE A 84 -5.38 6.11 7.55
CA ILE A 84 -6.72 5.67 7.14
C ILE A 84 -7.77 6.37 8.01
N LYS A 85 -7.69 6.29 9.35
CA LYS A 85 -8.58 7.05 10.23
C LYS A 85 -8.57 8.54 9.91
N LYS A 86 -7.44 9.18 9.58
CA LYS A 86 -7.38 10.62 9.29
C LYS A 86 -7.98 10.99 7.92
N LEU A 87 -7.73 10.18 6.90
CA LEU A 87 -8.30 10.34 5.55
C LEU A 87 -9.81 10.08 5.55
N TYR A 88 -10.28 9.13 6.37
CA TYR A 88 -11.67 8.71 6.44
C TYR A 88 -12.47 9.34 7.59
N ALA A 89 -11.84 9.98 8.58
CA ALA A 89 -12.55 10.68 9.68
C ALA A 89 -13.00 12.10 9.33
N GLN A 90 -12.48 12.70 8.24
CA GLN A 90 -12.99 13.98 7.77
C GLN A 90 -14.35 13.84 7.06
N ASP A 91 -14.73 12.62 6.66
CA ASP A 91 -16.01 12.34 6.04
C ASP A 91 -16.87 11.47 6.98
N TYR A 92 -17.93 12.05 7.57
CA TYR A 92 -18.89 11.33 8.42
C TYR A 92 -19.47 10.07 7.73
N SER A 93 -19.51 10.09 6.40
CA SER A 93 -19.94 8.98 5.55
C SER A 93 -19.02 7.76 5.62
N TYR A 94 -17.73 7.91 5.89
CA TYR A 94 -16.78 6.79 5.82
C TYR A 94 -16.62 6.02 7.15
N ASN A 95 -16.79 6.68 8.30
CA ASN A 95 -16.94 5.97 9.58
C ASN A 95 -18.14 5.00 9.57
N LYS A 96 -19.16 5.26 8.73
CA LYS A 96 -20.33 4.39 8.55
C LYS A 96 -19.94 2.99 8.05
N TYR A 97 -18.89 2.89 7.23
CA TYR A 97 -18.52 1.65 6.56
C TYR A 97 -17.28 0.98 7.15
N LYS A 98 -16.57 1.64 8.07
CA LYS A 98 -15.36 1.12 8.69
C LYS A 98 -15.54 -0.29 9.26
N ASN A 99 -16.57 -0.49 10.07
CA ASN A 99 -16.84 -1.80 10.67
C ASN A 99 -17.11 -2.88 9.60
N ILE A 100 -17.74 -2.52 8.48
CA ILE A 100 -18.00 -3.48 7.40
C ILE A 100 -16.68 -3.84 6.72
N ILE A 101 -15.84 -2.86 6.40
CA ILE A 101 -14.53 -3.06 5.76
C ILE A 101 -13.64 -3.96 6.64
N ASP A 102 -13.57 -3.69 7.95
CA ASP A 102 -12.79 -4.50 8.89
C ASP A 102 -13.28 -5.95 8.93
N LEU A 103 -14.60 -6.18 8.79
CA LEU A 103 -15.18 -7.53 8.75
C LEU A 103 -14.94 -8.28 7.43
N LEU A 104 -14.62 -7.58 6.33
CA LEU A 104 -14.39 -8.22 5.03
C LEU A 104 -13.15 -9.15 5.04
N GLU A 105 -12.22 -8.98 5.97
CA GLU A 105 -11.04 -9.84 6.09
C GLU A 105 -11.40 -11.27 6.57
N TYR A 106 -12.56 -11.44 7.22
CA TYR A 106 -12.96 -12.69 7.85
C TYR A 106 -14.00 -13.48 7.05
N VAL A 107 -14.42 -12.98 5.89
CA VAL A 107 -15.50 -13.59 5.11
C VAL A 107 -14.98 -14.47 3.98
N SER A 108 -15.74 -15.52 3.66
CA SER A 108 -15.41 -16.42 2.56
C SER A 108 -15.60 -15.75 1.18
N PRO A 109 -14.89 -16.20 0.14
CA PRO A 109 -15.08 -15.69 -1.23
C PRO A 109 -16.55 -15.73 -1.69
N LYS A 110 -17.27 -16.80 -1.37
CA LYS A 110 -18.71 -16.94 -1.69
C LYS A 110 -19.58 -15.89 -1.00
N THR A 111 -19.23 -15.53 0.23
CA THR A 111 -19.92 -14.46 0.98
C THR A 111 -19.67 -13.10 0.34
N ILE A 112 -18.44 -12.84 -0.12
CA ILE A 112 -18.08 -11.61 -0.86
C ILE A 112 -18.89 -11.51 -2.15
N GLU A 113 -18.93 -12.57 -2.96
CA GLU A 113 -19.71 -12.59 -4.21
C GLU A 113 -21.21 -12.31 -3.97
N THR A 114 -21.76 -12.90 -2.90
CA THR A 114 -23.16 -12.69 -2.52
C THR A 114 -23.42 -11.25 -2.07
N LEU A 115 -22.49 -10.67 -1.30
CA LEU A 115 -22.55 -9.28 -0.86
C LEU A 115 -22.48 -8.34 -2.06
N GLU A 116 -21.53 -8.54 -2.98
CA GLU A 116 -21.36 -7.73 -4.18
C GLU A 116 -22.61 -7.75 -5.06
N LYS A 117 -23.18 -8.94 -5.29
CA LYS A 117 -24.43 -9.10 -6.05
C LYS A 117 -25.57 -8.32 -5.41
N THR A 118 -25.71 -8.42 -4.09
CA THR A 118 -26.75 -7.73 -3.32
C THR A 118 -26.59 -6.21 -3.43
N LEU A 119 -25.40 -5.69 -3.17
CA LEU A 119 -25.11 -4.26 -3.25
C LEU A 119 -25.32 -3.71 -4.67
N SER A 120 -24.94 -4.47 -5.69
CA SER A 120 -25.16 -4.11 -7.10
C SER A 120 -26.65 -3.99 -7.44
N GLN A 121 -27.47 -4.92 -6.96
CA GLN A 121 -28.93 -4.83 -7.14
C GLN A 121 -29.53 -3.61 -6.45
N HIS A 122 -29.10 -3.29 -5.23
CA HIS A 122 -29.56 -2.09 -4.53
C HIS A 122 -29.17 -0.82 -5.29
N LYS A 123 -27.94 -0.73 -5.79
CA LYS A 123 -27.47 0.40 -6.61
C LYS A 123 -28.36 0.62 -7.83
N LEU A 124 -28.61 -0.44 -8.60
CA LEU A 124 -29.46 -0.36 -9.80
C LEU A 124 -30.88 0.09 -9.47
N LYS A 125 -31.49 -0.45 -8.40
CA LYS A 125 -32.83 -0.03 -7.97
C LYS A 125 -32.90 1.44 -7.58
N THR A 126 -31.91 1.93 -6.82
CA THR A 126 -31.84 3.33 -6.42
C THR A 126 -31.67 4.25 -7.63
N GLN A 127 -30.82 3.89 -8.59
CA GLN A 127 -30.64 4.65 -9.82
C GLN A 127 -31.92 4.70 -10.66
N ALA A 128 -32.56 3.55 -10.88
CA ALA A 128 -33.81 3.47 -11.63
C ALA A 128 -34.93 4.29 -10.97
N PHE A 129 -35.03 4.26 -9.63
CA PHE A 129 -35.97 5.09 -8.89
C PHE A 129 -35.69 6.58 -9.09
N ASN A 130 -34.43 7.01 -8.97
CA ASN A 130 -34.06 8.41 -9.16
C ASN A 130 -34.34 8.90 -10.60
N GLU A 131 -34.08 8.07 -11.61
CA GLU A 131 -34.42 8.36 -13.01
C GLU A 131 -35.93 8.51 -13.20
N MET A 132 -36.73 7.64 -12.58
CA MET A 132 -38.20 7.73 -12.63
C MET A 132 -38.71 9.02 -11.98
N ILE A 133 -38.19 9.39 -10.80
CA ILE A 133 -38.52 10.66 -10.14
C ILE A 133 -38.16 11.85 -11.03
N SER A 134 -36.96 11.85 -11.63
CA SER A 134 -36.52 12.93 -12.52
C SER A 134 -37.42 13.10 -13.74
N LYS A 135 -38.02 12.02 -14.26
CA LYS A 135 -38.96 12.07 -15.40
C LYS A 135 -40.35 12.57 -15.03
N MET A 136 -40.74 12.52 -13.76
CA MET A 136 -42.05 13.02 -13.28
C MET A 136 -42.01 14.51 -12.89
N LEU A 137 -40.81 15.09 -12.73
CA LEU A 137 -40.61 16.49 -12.36
C LEU A 137 -40.33 17.41 -13.56
N VAL A 138 -40.41 16.88 -14.78
CA VAL A 138 -40.35 17.58 -16.08
C VAL A 138 -41.72 17.51 -16.73
#